data_AF-A0A9D7HD54-F1
#
_entry.id   AF-A0A9D7HD54-F1
#
_cell.length_a   1.000
_cell.length_b   1.000
_cell.length_c   1.000
_cell.angle_alpha   90.00
_cell.angle_beta   90.00
_cell.angle_gamma   90.00
#
_symmetry.space_group_name_H-M   'P 1'
#
loop_
_entity.id
_entity.type
_entity.pdbx_description
1 polymer ?
#
loop_
_entity_poly.entity_id
_entity_poly.type
_entity_poly.pdbx_seq_one_letter_code
_entity_poly.pdbx_strand_id
1 'polypeptide(L)'
;MKRGLGFALAAALCACAPAPVQMPAAQASEVLNLFAAGAGPANICSSDGRALLRGAVRSYAREMAQGGVTWPVIPQASEETETITSVDISVMIAFAAGFVKTDDFQAPVRGMLTHLTITQWPEIQGLRRAADVACEDVQALQQAASGFVVEQSRLAQMVHAAHVRNQGRESAERLRRQSVRVERAQTRLNETAAVVQAQMRGAGV
;
A
#
# COMPACT_ATOMS: atom_id res chain seq x y z
N MET A 1 23.83 -33.45 -45.40
CA MET A 1 22.51 -33.43 -44.74
C MET A 1 22.65 -33.79 -43.27
N LYS A 2 21.81 -33.19 -42.40
CA LYS A 2 21.75 -33.29 -40.92
C LYS A 2 22.63 -32.29 -40.14
N ARG A 3 22.12 -31.04 -40.02
CA ARG A 3 22.39 -30.16 -38.88
C ARG A 3 21.30 -30.43 -37.85
N GLY A 4 21.68 -30.93 -36.67
CA GLY A 4 20.74 -31.22 -35.58
C GLY A 4 20.17 -29.93 -35.00
N LEU A 5 18.85 -29.81 -35.06
CA LEU A 5 18.07 -28.90 -34.23
C LEU A 5 18.28 -29.28 -32.77
N GLY A 6 18.83 -28.37 -31.97
CA GLY A 6 19.05 -28.58 -30.55
C GLY A 6 19.02 -27.30 -29.77
N PHE A 7 18.01 -26.44 -29.98
CA PHE A 7 17.72 -25.28 -29.12
C PHE A 7 16.24 -24.88 -29.29
N ALA A 8 15.32 -25.59 -28.64
CA ALA A 8 13.93 -25.14 -28.52
C ALA A 8 13.17 -25.96 -27.47
N LEU A 9 13.52 -25.88 -26.18
CA LEU A 9 12.66 -26.35 -25.08
C LEU A 9 13.19 -25.87 -23.72
N ALA A 10 13.15 -24.56 -23.50
CA ALA A 10 13.41 -23.97 -22.17
C ALA A 10 12.63 -22.65 -21.93
N ALA A 11 11.44 -22.49 -22.53
CA ALA A 11 10.62 -21.28 -22.37
C ALA A 11 9.22 -21.52 -21.77
N ALA A 12 8.86 -22.78 -21.46
CA ALA A 12 7.49 -23.13 -21.06
C ALA A 12 7.25 -23.26 -19.55
N LEU A 13 8.23 -22.95 -18.69
CA LEU A 13 8.10 -23.09 -17.22
C LEU A 13 8.10 -21.75 -16.45
N CYS A 14 8.04 -20.60 -17.12
CA CYS A 14 8.03 -19.29 -16.46
C CYS A 14 6.63 -18.67 -16.27
N ALA A 15 5.53 -19.38 -16.53
CA ALA A 15 4.20 -18.76 -16.64
C ALA A 15 3.13 -19.42 -15.75
N CYS A 16 3.20 -19.25 -14.43
CA CYS A 16 2.07 -19.56 -13.54
C CYS A 16 1.86 -18.50 -12.44
N ALA A 17 2.11 -17.21 -12.72
CA ALA A 17 1.56 -16.16 -11.87
C ALA A 17 0.22 -15.71 -12.48
N PRO A 18 -0.91 -15.75 -11.73
CA PRO A 18 -2.19 -15.29 -12.25
C PRO A 18 -2.11 -13.84 -12.74
N ALA A 19 -2.68 -13.59 -13.92
CA ALA A 19 -2.74 -12.25 -14.48
C ALA A 19 -3.61 -11.33 -13.58
N PRO A 20 -3.33 -10.02 -13.53
CA PRO A 20 -4.18 -9.08 -12.80
C PRO A 20 -5.64 -9.16 -13.26
N VAL A 21 -6.57 -9.20 -12.31
CA VAL A 21 -8.02 -9.28 -12.61
C VAL A 21 -8.48 -7.98 -13.27
N GLN A 22 -9.24 -8.07 -14.37
CA GLN A 22 -9.86 -6.89 -14.98
C GLN A 22 -11.15 -6.56 -14.23
N MET A 23 -11.33 -5.28 -13.87
CA MET A 23 -12.52 -4.81 -13.18
C MET A 23 -12.81 -3.33 -13.48
N PRO A 24 -14.06 -2.86 -13.32
CA PRO A 24 -14.40 -1.44 -13.39
C PRO A 24 -13.75 -0.63 -12.26
N ALA A 25 -13.56 0.67 -12.49
CA ALA A 25 -12.94 1.58 -11.51
C ALA A 25 -13.69 1.66 -10.18
N ALA A 26 -15.03 1.63 -10.20
CA ALA A 26 -15.85 1.64 -8.99
C ALA A 26 -15.59 0.39 -8.12
N GLN A 27 -15.55 -0.79 -8.74
CA GLN A 27 -15.23 -2.05 -8.06
C GLN A 27 -13.78 -2.03 -7.54
N ALA A 28 -12.84 -1.49 -8.32
CA ALA A 28 -11.46 -1.34 -7.89
C ALA A 28 -11.34 -0.45 -6.65
N SER A 29 -12.05 0.67 -6.61
CA SER A 29 -12.09 1.54 -5.43
C SER A 29 -12.63 0.81 -4.20
N GLU A 30 -13.67 -0.01 -4.35
CA GLU A 30 -14.23 -0.80 -3.25
C GLU A 30 -13.19 -1.82 -2.72
N VAL A 31 -12.54 -2.56 -3.62
CA VAL A 31 -11.48 -3.51 -3.24
C VAL A 31 -10.34 -2.81 -2.51
N LEU A 32 -9.90 -1.65 -3.00
CA LEU A 32 -8.83 -0.87 -2.36
C LEU A 32 -9.24 -0.31 -1.00
N ASN A 33 -10.49 0.15 -0.85
CA ASN A 33 -11.04 0.59 0.43
C ASN A 33 -11.12 -0.56 1.44
N LEU A 34 -11.59 -1.74 1.02
CA LEU A 34 -11.64 -2.93 1.87
C LEU A 34 -10.22 -3.40 2.26
N PHE A 35 -9.28 -3.37 1.31
CA PHE A 35 -7.87 -3.65 1.56
C PHE A 35 -7.28 -2.68 2.60
N ALA A 36 -7.49 -1.38 2.43
CA ALA A 36 -7.07 -0.37 3.39
C ALA A 36 -7.71 -0.58 4.77
N ALA A 37 -8.99 -0.99 4.82
CA ALA A 37 -9.69 -1.29 6.07
C ALA A 37 -9.23 -2.60 6.74
N GLY A 38 -8.35 -3.39 6.12
CA GLY A 38 -7.97 -4.72 6.59
C GLY A 38 -9.09 -5.76 6.46
N ALA A 39 -10.16 -5.44 5.74
CA ALA A 39 -11.34 -6.27 5.51
C ALA A 39 -11.43 -6.73 4.04
N GLY A 40 -10.27 -6.80 3.37
CA GLY A 40 -10.16 -7.13 1.94
C GLY A 40 -10.81 -8.48 1.62
N PRO A 41 -11.51 -8.61 0.48
CA PRO A 41 -12.18 -9.84 0.08
C PRO A 41 -11.20 -10.98 -0.26
N ALA A 42 -9.89 -10.72 -0.28
CA ALA A 42 -8.88 -11.71 -0.60
C ALA A 42 -7.67 -11.64 0.34
N ASN A 43 -7.18 -12.82 0.72
CA ASN A 43 -5.94 -12.99 1.45
C ASN A 43 -4.75 -12.54 0.57
N ILE A 44 -4.11 -11.42 0.88
CA ILE A 44 -3.01 -10.88 0.07
C ILE A 44 -1.76 -11.78 0.09
N CYS A 45 -1.68 -12.70 1.05
CA CYS A 45 -0.64 -13.70 1.12
C CYS A 45 -0.84 -14.86 0.12
N SER A 46 -2.03 -14.98 -0.48
CA SER A 46 -2.28 -15.92 -1.57
C SER A 46 -1.98 -15.33 -2.95
N SER A 47 -1.73 -16.19 -3.94
CA SER A 47 -1.55 -15.78 -5.35
C SER A 47 -2.76 -15.02 -5.89
N ASP A 48 -3.96 -15.52 -5.57
CA ASP A 48 -5.22 -15.00 -6.09
C ASP A 48 -5.56 -13.66 -5.47
N GLY A 49 -5.27 -13.48 -4.17
CA GLY A 49 -5.42 -12.19 -3.52
C GLY A 49 -4.47 -11.14 -4.08
N ARG A 50 -3.22 -11.51 -4.40
CA ARG A 50 -2.31 -10.60 -5.12
C ARG A 50 -2.82 -10.26 -6.52
N ALA A 51 -3.32 -11.23 -7.28
CA ALA A 51 -3.87 -10.96 -8.60
C ALA A 51 -5.09 -10.02 -8.55
N LEU A 52 -5.95 -10.16 -7.54
CA LEU A 52 -7.06 -9.27 -7.30
C LEU A 52 -6.58 -7.86 -6.95
N LEU A 53 -5.65 -7.71 -5.99
CA LEU A 53 -5.11 -6.40 -5.60
C LEU A 53 -4.43 -5.70 -6.78
N ARG A 54 -3.61 -6.42 -7.55
CA ARG A 54 -2.96 -5.88 -8.75
C ARG A 54 -3.98 -5.41 -9.79
N GLY A 55 -5.07 -6.16 -9.96
CA GLY A 55 -6.18 -5.79 -10.83
C GLY A 55 -6.88 -4.50 -10.38
N ALA A 56 -7.13 -4.37 -9.07
CA ALA A 56 -7.72 -3.18 -8.47
C ALA A 56 -6.80 -1.96 -8.62
N VAL A 57 -5.52 -2.07 -8.26
CA VAL A 57 -4.54 -0.99 -8.42
C VAL A 57 -4.47 -0.55 -9.89
N ARG A 58 -4.39 -1.49 -10.83
CA ARG A 58 -4.31 -1.16 -12.26
C ARG A 58 -5.54 -0.43 -12.79
N SER A 59 -6.71 -0.88 -12.38
CA SER A 59 -7.98 -0.31 -12.84
C SER A 59 -8.21 1.06 -12.23
N TYR A 60 -7.95 1.22 -10.93
CA TYR A 60 -8.07 2.50 -10.24
C TYR A 60 -7.02 3.52 -10.71
N ALA A 61 -5.74 3.12 -10.83
CA ALA A 61 -4.68 4.00 -11.34
C ALA A 61 -4.98 4.52 -12.76
N ARG A 62 -5.63 3.70 -13.60
CA ARG A 62 -6.08 4.13 -14.93
C ARG A 62 -7.14 5.22 -14.84
N GLU A 63 -8.16 5.01 -14.00
CA GLU A 63 -9.23 6.00 -13.79
C GLU A 63 -8.66 7.33 -13.28
N MET A 64 -7.80 7.28 -12.25
CA MET A 64 -7.18 8.49 -11.69
C MET A 64 -6.35 9.23 -12.74
N ALA A 65 -5.56 8.51 -13.54
CA ALA A 65 -4.78 9.11 -14.62
C ALA A 65 -5.66 9.76 -15.72
N GLN A 66 -6.79 9.14 -16.07
CA GLN A 66 -7.78 9.72 -16.99
C GLN A 66 -8.42 10.99 -16.42
N GLY A 67 -8.61 11.04 -15.10
CA GLY A 67 -9.04 12.24 -14.38
C GLY A 67 -7.94 13.27 -14.13
N GLY A 68 -6.71 13.06 -14.61
CA GLY A 68 -5.59 13.98 -14.41
C GLY A 68 -4.99 13.96 -13.00
N VAL A 69 -5.30 12.93 -12.19
CA VAL A 69 -4.82 12.78 -10.82
C VAL A 69 -3.64 11.81 -10.76
N THR A 70 -2.55 12.28 -10.18
CA THR A 70 -1.36 11.47 -9.89
C THR A 70 -1.62 10.61 -8.65
N TRP A 71 -1.74 9.30 -8.81
CA TRP A 71 -2.09 8.37 -7.72
C TRP A 71 -1.25 7.07 -7.74
N PRO A 72 -0.83 6.54 -6.57
CA PRO A 72 -1.00 7.10 -5.22
C PRO A 72 -0.13 8.33 -4.95
N VAL A 73 -0.48 9.05 -3.88
CA VAL A 73 0.37 10.13 -3.35
C VAL A 73 1.66 9.52 -2.79
N ILE A 74 2.81 9.98 -3.26
CA ILE A 74 4.13 9.54 -2.80
C ILE A 74 4.67 10.58 -1.80
N PRO A 75 4.85 10.26 -0.50
CA PRO A 75 5.15 11.25 0.54
C PRO A 75 6.42 12.08 0.32
N GLN A 76 7.40 11.56 -0.44
CA GLN A 76 8.66 12.25 -0.74
C GLN A 76 8.59 13.17 -1.97
N ALA A 77 7.47 13.15 -2.72
CA ALA A 77 7.28 13.92 -3.95
C ALA A 77 6.26 15.06 -3.80
N SER A 78 5.51 15.11 -2.70
CA SER A 78 4.52 16.16 -2.41
C SER A 78 4.95 16.98 -1.19
N GLU A 79 5.08 18.31 -1.35
CA GLU A 79 5.35 19.24 -0.24
C GLU A 79 4.19 19.32 0.76
N GLU A 80 2.99 18.89 0.37
CA GLU A 80 1.81 18.79 1.23
C GLU A 80 1.54 17.32 1.60
N THR A 81 1.88 16.94 2.84
CA THR A 81 1.53 15.64 3.42
C THR A 81 0.05 15.55 3.85
N GLU A 82 -0.73 16.64 3.72
CA GLU A 82 -2.11 16.74 4.19
C GLU A 82 -3.13 15.89 3.40
N THR A 83 -2.75 15.30 2.26
CA THR A 83 -3.69 14.55 1.40
C THR A 83 -3.43 13.04 1.33
N ILE A 84 -2.51 12.48 2.10
CA ILE A 84 -2.25 11.04 2.08
C ILE A 84 -3.44 10.30 2.69
N THR A 85 -4.08 9.43 1.90
CA THR A 85 -5.20 8.61 2.37
C THR A 85 -4.71 7.26 2.91
N SER A 86 -5.61 6.58 3.64
CA SER A 86 -5.39 5.20 4.07
C SER A 86 -5.18 4.24 2.89
N VAL A 87 -5.80 4.52 1.76
CA VAL A 87 -5.61 3.74 0.52
C VAL A 87 -4.22 4.00 -0.06
N ASP A 88 -3.75 5.24 -0.11
CA ASP A 88 -2.41 5.58 -0.61
C ASP A 88 -1.32 4.83 0.18
N ILE A 89 -1.33 4.94 1.52
CA ILE A 89 -0.32 4.28 2.34
C ILE A 89 -0.38 2.76 2.19
N SER A 90 -1.59 2.19 2.09
CA SER A 90 -1.77 0.74 1.94
C SER A 90 -1.21 0.24 0.63
N VAL A 91 -1.44 0.96 -0.47
CA VAL A 91 -0.90 0.62 -1.80
C VAL A 91 0.61 0.82 -1.85
N MET A 92 1.14 1.84 -1.19
CA MET A 92 2.60 2.05 -1.09
C MET A 92 3.29 0.94 -0.32
N ILE A 93 2.71 0.47 0.79
CA ILE A 93 3.24 -0.69 1.53
C ILE A 93 3.14 -1.96 0.67
N ALA A 94 2.01 -2.18 -0.02
CA ALA A 94 1.85 -3.32 -0.93
C ALA A 94 2.87 -3.31 -2.08
N PHE A 95 3.22 -2.12 -2.59
CA PHE A 95 4.25 -1.97 -3.60
C PHE A 95 5.64 -2.30 -3.04
N ALA A 96 5.98 -1.74 -1.88
CA ALA A 96 7.26 -1.96 -1.23
C ALA A 96 7.45 -3.45 -0.86
N ALA A 97 6.38 -4.12 -0.42
CA ALA A 97 6.34 -5.56 -0.15
C ALA A 97 6.33 -6.44 -1.41
N GLY A 98 6.17 -5.88 -2.61
CA GLY A 98 6.14 -6.63 -3.87
C GLY A 98 4.81 -7.32 -4.19
N PHE A 99 3.74 -7.03 -3.46
CA PHE A 99 2.40 -7.54 -3.75
C PHE A 99 1.81 -6.90 -5.02
N VAL A 100 2.18 -5.65 -5.30
CA VAL A 100 1.91 -4.95 -6.56
C VAL A 100 3.21 -4.51 -7.22
N LYS A 101 3.19 -4.38 -8.54
CA LYS A 101 4.36 -4.08 -9.37
C LYS A 101 4.27 -2.69 -9.97
N THR A 102 5.41 -2.12 -10.35
CA THR A 102 5.47 -0.79 -11.00
C THR A 102 4.57 -0.71 -12.25
N ASP A 103 4.48 -1.80 -13.03
CA ASP A 103 3.64 -1.88 -14.23
C ASP A 103 2.12 -1.96 -13.94
N ASP A 104 1.73 -2.04 -12.68
CA ASP A 104 0.33 -1.91 -12.28
C ASP A 104 -0.08 -0.43 -12.19
N PHE A 105 0.86 0.52 -12.24
CA PHE A 105 0.59 1.96 -12.17
C PHE A 105 0.69 2.66 -13.53
N GLN A 106 0.06 3.83 -13.66
CA GLN A 106 0.15 4.70 -14.84
C GLN A 106 1.28 5.73 -14.72
N ALA A 107 1.69 6.31 -15.85
CA ALA A 107 2.55 7.50 -15.83
C ALA A 107 1.78 8.70 -15.25
N PRO A 108 2.43 9.63 -14.52
CA PRO A 108 3.88 9.67 -14.23
C PRO A 108 4.31 8.79 -13.04
N VAL A 109 3.36 8.28 -12.24
CA VAL A 109 3.61 7.53 -11.00
C VAL A 109 4.50 6.32 -11.21
N ARG A 110 4.34 5.58 -12.31
CA ARG A 110 5.22 4.48 -12.68
C ARG A 110 6.70 4.90 -12.66
N GLY A 111 7.03 6.06 -13.23
CA GLY A 111 8.41 6.57 -13.24
C GLY A 111 8.91 6.92 -11.84
N MET A 112 8.05 7.53 -11.02
CA MET A 112 8.38 7.88 -9.63
C MET A 112 8.62 6.63 -8.77
N LEU A 113 7.79 5.60 -8.92
CA LEU A 113 7.97 4.32 -8.21
C LEU A 113 9.21 3.56 -8.67
N THR A 114 9.56 3.63 -9.97
CA THR A 114 10.84 3.09 -10.46
C THR A 114 12.01 3.82 -9.82
N HIS A 115 11.97 5.16 -9.75
CA HIS A 115 13.01 5.94 -9.10
C HIS A 115 13.12 5.61 -7.61
N LEU A 116 12.00 5.56 -6.89
CA LEU A 116 11.94 5.15 -5.48
C LEU A 116 12.52 3.76 -5.26
N THR A 117 12.23 2.80 -6.16
CA THR A 117 12.82 1.44 -6.09
C THR A 117 14.33 1.47 -6.15
N ILE A 118 14.90 2.35 -6.97
CA ILE A 118 16.35 2.48 -7.14
C ILE A 118 16.96 3.15 -5.91
N THR A 119 16.35 4.22 -5.40
CA THR A 119 16.90 5.01 -4.29
C THR A 119 16.74 4.34 -2.93
N GLN A 120 15.70 3.53 -2.74
CA GLN A 120 15.38 2.82 -1.48
C GLN A 120 15.49 1.30 -1.67
N TRP A 121 16.40 0.86 -2.56
CA TRP A 121 16.51 -0.57 -2.90
C TRP A 121 16.77 -1.47 -1.68
N PRO A 122 17.69 -1.16 -0.75
CA PRO A 122 17.94 -2.01 0.41
C PRO A 122 16.68 -2.22 1.27
N GLU A 123 15.94 -1.16 1.55
CA GLU A 123 14.72 -1.18 2.35
C GLU A 123 13.61 -1.97 1.66
N ILE A 124 13.40 -1.73 0.36
CA ILE A 124 12.41 -2.45 -0.45
C ILE A 124 12.77 -3.93 -0.56
N GLN A 125 14.05 -4.25 -0.76
CA GLN A 125 14.52 -5.64 -0.79
C GLN A 125 14.30 -6.33 0.55
N GLY A 126 14.61 -5.65 1.66
CA GLY A 126 14.36 -6.18 3.00
C GLY A 126 12.88 -6.46 3.22
N LEU A 127 12.00 -5.52 2.87
CA LEU A 127 10.55 -5.69 3.05
C LEU A 127 9.98 -6.80 2.16
N ARG A 128 10.47 -6.95 0.91
CA ARG A 128 10.09 -8.07 0.03
C ARG A 128 10.49 -9.42 0.62
N ARG A 129 11.72 -9.55 1.12
CA ARG A 129 12.16 -10.79 1.79
C ARG A 129 11.32 -11.08 3.03
N ALA A 130 11.02 -10.06 3.83
CA ALA A 130 10.14 -10.20 4.99
C ALA A 130 8.73 -10.65 4.57
N ALA A 131 8.18 -10.09 3.48
CA ALA A 131 6.88 -10.49 2.95
C ALA A 131 6.84 -11.94 2.46
N ASP A 132 7.96 -12.47 1.92
CA ASP A 132 8.05 -13.86 1.47
C ASP A 132 7.94 -14.87 2.62
N VAL A 133 8.45 -14.54 3.81
CA VAL A 133 8.49 -15.45 4.98
C VAL A 133 7.45 -15.12 6.06
N ALA A 134 7.01 -13.86 6.13
CA ALA A 134 6.16 -13.32 7.17
C ALA A 134 5.11 -12.36 6.57
N CYS A 135 4.42 -12.81 5.53
CA CYS A 135 3.41 -12.00 4.84
C CYS A 135 2.32 -11.44 5.79
N GLU A 136 1.88 -12.24 6.78
CA GLU A 136 0.88 -11.81 7.76
C GLU A 136 1.38 -10.63 8.62
N ASP A 137 2.66 -10.60 8.96
CA ASP A 137 3.26 -9.47 9.71
C ASP A 137 3.30 -8.20 8.84
N VAL A 138 3.63 -8.34 7.55
CA VAL A 138 3.60 -7.21 6.60
C VAL A 138 2.18 -6.71 6.36
N GLN A 139 1.19 -7.61 6.33
CA GLN A 139 -0.22 -7.25 6.28
C GLN A 139 -0.65 -6.53 7.57
N ALA A 140 -0.21 -6.99 8.74
CA ALA A 140 -0.49 -6.33 10.02
C ALA A 140 0.10 -4.91 10.07
N LEU A 141 1.32 -4.73 9.53
CA LEU A 141 1.94 -3.42 9.36
C LEU A 141 1.10 -2.51 8.45
N GLN A 142 0.64 -3.01 7.31
CA GLN A 142 -0.22 -2.26 6.40
C GLN A 142 -1.52 -1.80 7.08
N GLN A 143 -2.18 -2.70 7.81
CA GLN A 143 -3.41 -2.38 8.54
C GLN A 143 -3.17 -1.37 9.66
N ALA A 144 -2.06 -1.49 10.38
CA ALA A 144 -1.69 -0.52 11.42
C ALA A 144 -1.40 0.86 10.83
N ALA A 145 -0.69 0.93 9.71
CA ALA A 145 -0.40 2.19 9.01
C ALA A 145 -1.67 2.86 8.48
N SER A 146 -2.55 2.08 7.84
CA SER A 146 -3.85 2.55 7.38
C SER A 146 -4.71 3.09 8.53
N GLY A 147 -4.81 2.34 9.63
CA GLY A 147 -5.55 2.75 10.83
C GLY A 147 -5.00 4.03 11.44
N PHE A 148 -3.68 4.20 11.48
CA PHE A 148 -3.05 5.43 11.94
C PHE A 148 -3.44 6.64 11.07
N VAL A 149 -3.35 6.52 9.74
CA VAL A 149 -3.74 7.60 8.82
C VAL A 149 -5.21 7.98 9.01
N VAL A 150 -6.11 7.01 9.15
CA VAL A 150 -7.54 7.29 9.41
C VAL A 150 -7.74 8.10 10.69
N GLU A 151 -7.10 7.71 11.79
CA GLU A 151 -7.25 8.41 13.07
C GLU A 151 -6.62 9.81 13.02
N GLN A 152 -5.50 9.98 12.30
CA GLN A 152 -4.87 11.27 12.07
C GLN A 152 -5.76 12.21 11.25
N SER A 153 -6.33 11.73 10.14
CA SER A 153 -7.26 12.52 9.32
C SER A 153 -8.52 12.91 10.11
N ARG A 154 -9.07 12.01 10.93
CA ARG A 154 -10.20 12.32 11.82
C ARG A 154 -9.86 13.42 12.83
N LEU A 155 -8.66 13.36 13.43
CA LEU A 155 -8.21 14.40 14.35
C LEU A 155 -8.08 15.75 13.64
N ALA A 156 -7.46 15.79 12.46
CA ALA A 156 -7.31 17.01 11.67
C ALA A 156 -8.66 17.65 11.33
N GLN A 157 -9.63 16.83 10.89
CA GLN A 157 -11.01 17.28 10.62
C GLN A 157 -11.70 17.85 11.87
N MET A 158 -11.53 17.20 13.02
CA MET A 158 -12.10 17.68 14.28
C MET A 158 -11.48 19.00 14.73
N VAL A 159 -10.16 19.16 14.59
CA VAL A 159 -9.45 20.41 14.90
C VAL A 159 -9.93 21.54 14.00
N HIS A 160 -10.03 21.29 12.69
CA HIS A 160 -10.53 22.27 11.74
C HIS A 160 -11.98 22.69 12.07
N ALA A 161 -12.87 21.74 12.34
CA ALA A 161 -14.25 22.02 12.71
C ALA A 161 -14.37 22.80 14.04
N ALA A 162 -13.53 22.50 15.02
CA ALA A 162 -13.50 23.22 16.29
C ALA A 162 -13.03 24.67 16.12
N HIS A 163 -12.04 24.90 15.26
CA HIS A 163 -11.52 26.23 14.93
C HIS A 163 -12.59 27.09 14.24
N VAL A 164 -13.27 26.55 13.23
CA VAL A 164 -14.31 27.27 12.46
C VAL A 164 -15.54 27.60 13.32
N ARG A 165 -15.92 26.72 14.24
CA ARG A 165 -17.20 26.85 14.99
C ARG A 165 -17.05 27.47 16.39
N ASN A 166 -15.83 27.86 16.79
CA ASN A 166 -15.51 28.50 18.07
C ASN A 166 -16.14 27.76 19.29
N GLN A 167 -16.04 26.42 19.31
CA GLN A 167 -16.76 25.57 20.24
C GLN A 167 -15.97 25.31 21.55
N GLY A 168 -16.65 25.40 22.70
CA GLY A 168 -16.07 25.35 24.05
C GLY A 168 -15.67 23.95 24.59
N ARG A 169 -15.82 23.76 25.92
CA ARG A 169 -15.29 22.62 26.72
C ARG A 169 -15.62 21.21 26.19
N GLU A 170 -16.80 20.96 25.63
CA GLU A 170 -17.16 19.64 25.08
C GLU A 170 -16.33 19.26 23.84
N SER A 171 -15.94 20.23 23.02
CA SER A 171 -15.08 20.00 21.86
C SER A 171 -13.65 19.67 22.29
N ALA A 172 -13.16 20.24 23.39
CA ALA A 172 -11.85 19.92 23.94
C ALA A 172 -11.76 18.46 24.45
N GLU A 173 -12.78 17.96 25.15
CA GLU A 173 -12.78 16.55 25.62
C GLU A 173 -12.89 15.56 24.46
N ARG A 174 -13.68 15.88 23.41
CA ARG A 174 -13.73 15.07 22.18
C ARG A 174 -12.37 15.02 21.49
N LEU A 175 -11.69 16.16 21.35
CA LEU A 175 -10.34 16.23 20.77
C LEU A 175 -9.34 15.43 21.59
N ARG A 176 -9.40 15.49 22.92
CA ARG A 176 -8.54 14.71 23.82
C ARG A 176 -8.76 13.21 23.65
N ARG A 177 -10.01 12.75 23.55
CA ARG A 177 -10.30 11.33 23.30
C ARG A 177 -9.79 10.88 21.93
N GLN A 178 -9.89 11.76 20.92
CA GLN A 178 -9.38 11.48 19.58
C GLN A 178 -7.85 11.43 19.55
N SER A 179 -7.14 12.33 20.26
CA SER A 179 -5.67 12.31 20.33
C SER A 179 -5.17 11.00 20.96
N VAL A 180 -5.82 10.51 22.01
CA VAL A 180 -5.50 9.20 22.61
C VAL A 180 -5.70 8.04 21.62
N ARG A 181 -6.68 8.13 20.70
CA ARG A 181 -6.86 7.11 19.64
C ARG A 181 -5.71 7.16 18.64
N VAL A 182 -5.28 8.34 18.24
CA VAL A 182 -4.12 8.53 17.35
C VAL A 182 -2.85 7.98 18.00
N GLU A 183 -2.60 8.29 19.28
CA GLU A 183 -1.44 7.76 20.02
C GLU A 183 -1.45 6.23 20.06
N ARG A 184 -2.59 5.60 20.35
CA ARG A 184 -2.71 4.14 20.33
C ARG A 184 -2.47 3.56 18.94
N ALA A 185 -2.97 4.20 17.89
CA ALA A 185 -2.75 3.78 16.52
C ALA A 185 -1.27 3.89 16.12
N GLN A 186 -0.60 4.97 16.53
CA GLN A 186 0.85 5.15 16.34
C GLN A 186 1.66 4.09 17.08
N THR A 187 1.31 3.78 18.33
CA THR A 187 1.97 2.72 19.09
C THR A 187 1.85 1.38 18.38
N ARG A 188 0.64 1.02 17.92
CA ARG A 188 0.42 -0.22 17.16
C ARG A 188 1.22 -0.26 15.85
N LEU A 189 1.29 0.87 15.14
CA LEU A 189 2.12 0.99 13.94
C LEU A 189 3.61 0.76 14.27
N ASN A 190 4.12 1.38 15.34
CA ASN A 190 5.51 1.21 15.74
C ASN A 190 5.83 -0.23 16.18
N GLU A 191 4.92 -0.87 16.92
CA GLU A 191 5.05 -2.26 17.34
C GLU A 191 5.10 -3.21 16.14
N THR A 192 4.16 -3.08 15.20
CA THR A 192 4.14 -3.90 13.98
C THR A 192 5.34 -3.63 13.07
N ALA A 193 5.77 -2.37 12.96
CA ALA A 193 6.98 -2.01 12.24
C ALA A 193 8.23 -2.65 12.85
N ALA A 194 8.34 -2.70 14.18
CA ALA A 194 9.45 -3.36 14.85
C ALA A 194 9.49 -4.87 14.59
N VAL A 195 8.33 -5.53 14.55
CA VAL A 195 8.23 -6.95 14.18
C VAL A 195 8.75 -7.17 12.75
N VAL A 196 8.24 -6.41 11.78
CA VAL A 196 8.69 -6.52 10.38
C VAL A 196 10.18 -6.20 10.23
N GLN A 197 10.70 -5.19 10.93
CA GLN A 197 12.13 -4.87 10.94
C GLN A 197 12.97 -6.03 11.50
N ALA A 198 12.48 -6.73 12.53
CA ALA A 198 13.15 -7.93 13.03
C ALA A 198 13.19 -9.04 11.97
N GLN A 199 12.10 -9.24 11.22
CA GLN A 199 12.06 -10.17 10.08
C GLN A 199 13.06 -9.77 8.99
N MET A 200 13.14 -8.48 8.65
CA MET A 200 14.09 -7.97 7.66
C MET A 200 15.55 -8.26 8.06
N ARG A 201 15.90 -8.09 9.35
CA ARG A 201 17.24 -8.40 9.87
C ARG A 201 17.51 -9.91 9.94
N GLY A 202 16.51 -10.69 10.35
CA GLY A 202 16.60 -12.16 10.39
C GLY A 202 16.76 -12.80 9.01
N ALA A 203 16.26 -12.14 7.96
CA ALA A 203 16.38 -12.55 6.56
C ALA A 203 17.74 -12.20 5.90
N GLY A 204 18.75 -11.80 6.68
CA GLY A 204 20.13 -11.58 6.21
C GLY A 204 20.29 -10.36 5.30
N VAL A 205 19.77 -9.20 5.73
CA VAL A 205 20.10 -7.89 5.15
C VAL A 205 21.29 -7.30 5.88
#